data_AF-A0A1W6MLT2-F1
#
_entry.id   AF-A0A1W6MLT2-F1
#
_cell.length_a   1.000
_cell.length_b   1.000
_cell.length_c   1.000
_cell.angle_alpha   90.00
_cell.angle_beta   90.00
_cell.angle_gamma   90.00
#
_symmetry.space_group_name_H-M   'P 1'
#
loop_
_entity.id
_entity.type
_entity.pdbx_description
1 polymer ?
#
loop_
_entity_poly.entity_id
_entity_poly.type
_entity_poly.pdbx_seq_one_letter_code
_entity_poly.pdbx_strand_id
1 'polypeptide(L)'
;MKNSTKRKIGELLFQIIPVMIGVFLGFLVSSWAESSRNEEKTELFVQNLIAEVETNKSRLDNVYDYHIMLRDSVQSYVARSYEADSSKTPRKPKFFKGIRMFPLMDSAYETGTQTGLINGLSLPQIQQINQVYTLQKFYNGYHDNMMTGFMNQDPLQDIDRVVRFLAISMTDVVLREQELRGQYDQLLKELQKELN
;
A
#
# COMPACT_ATOMS: atom_id res chain seq x y z
N MET A 1 9.54 24.34 72.66
CA MET A 1 9.89 24.66 71.25
C MET A 1 9.38 23.67 70.19
N LYS A 2 9.00 22.42 70.51
CA LYS A 2 8.55 21.41 69.50
C LYS A 2 7.21 21.70 68.77
N ASN A 3 6.32 22.53 69.33
CA ASN A 3 4.98 22.76 68.75
C ASN A 3 4.93 23.80 67.62
N SER A 4 5.89 24.72 67.54
CA SER A 4 5.97 25.75 66.49
C SER A 4 6.30 25.14 65.11
N THR A 5 7.24 24.19 65.08
CA THR A 5 7.70 23.53 63.85
C THR A 5 6.61 22.67 63.22
N LYS A 6 5.78 21.98 64.01
CA LYS A 6 4.66 21.17 63.50
C LYS A 6 3.57 22.02 62.84
N ARG A 7 3.23 23.19 63.38
CA ARG A 7 2.26 24.11 62.75
C ARG A 7 2.78 24.68 61.43
N LYS A 8 4.04 25.11 61.40
CA LYS A 8 4.67 25.63 60.17
C LYS A 8 4.76 24.59 59.05
N ILE A 9 5.05 23.32 59.38
CA ILE A 9 5.05 22.22 58.41
C ILE A 9 3.62 21.95 57.89
N GLY A 10 2.62 21.98 58.76
CA GLY A 10 1.21 21.82 58.36
C GLY A 10 0.73 22.92 57.42
N GLU A 11 1.08 24.19 57.72
CA GLU A 11 0.78 25.33 56.84
C GLU A 11 1.48 25.21 55.48
N LEU A 12 2.75 24.78 55.46
CA LEU A 12 3.50 24.56 54.23
C LEU A 12 2.88 23.45 53.37
N LEU A 13 2.49 22.33 53.98
CA LEU A 13 1.81 21.23 53.28
C LEU A 13 0.45 21.65 52.72
N PHE A 14 -0.31 22.45 53.48
CA PHE A 14 -1.61 22.96 53.04
C PHE A 14 -1.51 23.90 51.84
N GLN A 15 -0.36 24.57 51.65
CA GLN A 15 -0.10 25.40 50.47
C GLN A 15 0.44 24.59 49.28
N ILE A 16 1.31 23.60 49.53
CA ILE A 16 1.96 22.83 48.47
C ILE A 16 0.99 21.81 47.84
N ILE A 17 0.16 21.14 48.66
CA ILE A 17 -0.74 20.08 48.17
C ILE A 17 -1.72 20.59 47.10
N PRO A 18 -2.44 21.73 47.29
CA PRO A 18 -3.34 22.26 46.26
C PRO A 18 -2.62 22.64 44.96
N VAL A 19 -1.41 23.21 45.05
CA VAL A 19 -0.60 23.55 43.88
C VAL A 19 -0.21 22.28 43.12
N MET A 20 0.25 21.24 43.82
CA MET A 20 0.56 19.95 43.19
C MET A 20 -0.67 19.31 42.54
N ILE A 21 -1.84 19.36 43.20
CA ILE A 21 -3.10 18.85 42.65
C ILE A 21 -3.47 19.63 41.38
N GLY A 22 -3.37 20.96 41.40
CA GLY A 22 -3.68 21.79 40.23
C GLY A 22 -2.79 21.48 39.03
N VAL A 23 -1.48 21.34 39.27
CA VAL A 23 -0.51 20.96 38.22
C VAL A 23 -0.80 19.54 37.71
N PHE A 24 -1.02 18.58 38.61
CA PHE A 24 -1.34 17.20 38.25
C PHE A 24 -2.62 17.10 37.42
N LEU A 25 -3.69 17.80 37.81
CA LEU A 25 -4.93 17.86 37.05
C LEU A 25 -4.73 18.51 35.68
N GLY A 26 -3.92 19.58 35.59
CA GLY A 26 -3.57 20.19 34.31
C GLY A 26 -2.87 19.21 33.37
N PHE A 27 -1.89 18.45 33.87
CA PHE A 27 -1.24 17.40 33.10
C PHE A 27 -2.20 16.29 32.67
N LEU A 28 -3.11 15.87 33.56
CA LEU A 28 -4.07 14.81 33.27
C LEU A 28 -5.05 15.22 32.16
N VAL A 29 -5.60 16.44 32.24
CA VAL A 29 -6.49 16.98 31.20
C VAL A 29 -5.74 17.14 29.86
N SER A 30 -4.50 17.62 29.89
CA SER A 30 -3.69 17.77 28.68
C SER A 30 -3.37 16.42 28.04
N SER A 31 -2.96 15.43 28.84
CA SER A 31 -2.65 14.08 28.36
C SER A 31 -3.88 13.38 27.79
N TRP A 32 -5.04 13.54 28.43
CA TRP A 32 -6.29 12.99 27.91
C TRP A 32 -6.69 13.62 26.58
N ALA A 33 -6.61 14.95 26.45
CA ALA A 33 -6.90 15.65 25.21
C ALA A 33 -5.91 15.27 24.08
N GLU A 34 -4.64 15.03 24.41
CA GLU A 34 -3.63 14.58 23.46
C GLU A 34 -3.87 13.14 22.99
N SER A 35 -4.23 12.22 23.90
CA SER A 35 -4.61 10.84 23.55
C SER A 35 -5.79 10.81 22.59
N SER A 36 -6.86 11.55 22.92
CA SER A 36 -8.05 11.60 22.08
C SER A 36 -7.77 12.15 20.67
N ARG A 37 -6.92 13.18 20.55
CA ARG A 37 -6.49 13.72 19.25
C ARG A 37 -5.63 12.73 18.46
N ASN A 38 -4.79 11.95 19.14
CA ASN A 38 -3.97 10.94 18.49
C ASN A 38 -4.82 9.76 17.99
N GLU A 39 -5.84 9.36 18.74
CA GLU A 39 -6.83 8.36 18.31
C GLU A 39 -7.57 8.83 17.06
N GLU A 40 -8.10 10.06 17.04
CA GLU A 40 -8.79 10.64 15.88
C GLU A 40 -7.89 10.68 14.62
N LYS A 41 -6.63 11.08 14.77
CA LYS A 41 -5.67 11.08 13.65
C LYS A 41 -5.34 9.68 13.16
N THR A 42 -5.26 8.71 14.06
CA THR A 42 -4.99 7.31 13.73
C THR A 42 -6.18 6.73 12.97
N GLU A 43 -7.41 7.01 13.40
CA GLU A 43 -8.62 6.61 12.70
C GLU A 43 -8.69 7.20 11.29
N LEU A 44 -8.44 8.50 11.16
CA LEU A 44 -8.39 9.17 9.85
C LEU A 44 -7.29 8.58 8.96
N PHE A 45 -6.13 8.22 9.53
CA PHE A 45 -5.08 7.53 8.79
C PHE A 45 -5.57 6.16 8.27
N VAL A 46 -6.22 5.35 9.10
CA VAL A 46 -6.78 4.05 8.69
C VAL A 46 -7.82 4.22 7.58
N GLN A 47 -8.71 5.20 7.68
CA GLN A 47 -9.70 5.50 6.64
C GLN A 47 -9.04 5.87 5.30
N ASN A 48 -8.01 6.71 5.32
CA ASN A 48 -7.26 7.06 4.12
C ASN A 48 -6.51 5.86 3.53
N LEU A 49 -5.96 4.99 4.39
CA LEU A 49 -5.27 3.77 3.98
C LEU A 49 -6.24 2.80 3.29
N ILE A 50 -7.44 2.62 3.84
CA ILE A 50 -8.51 1.81 3.24
C ILE A 50 -8.87 2.36 1.85
N ALA A 51 -9.11 3.67 1.73
CA ALA A 51 -9.47 4.29 0.46
C ALA A 51 -8.37 4.14 -0.61
N GLU A 52 -7.09 4.25 -0.21
CA GLU A 52 -5.95 4.01 -1.09
C GLU A 52 -5.90 2.54 -1.58
N VAL A 53 -6.04 1.58 -0.65
CA VAL A 53 -6.04 0.16 -0.98
C VAL A 53 -7.22 -0.22 -1.89
N GLU A 54 -8.42 0.29 -1.62
CA GLU A 54 -9.59 0.09 -2.48
C GLU A 54 -9.39 0.67 -3.88
N THR A 55 -8.82 1.88 -3.97
CA THR A 55 -8.51 2.53 -5.24
C THR A 55 -7.49 1.71 -6.04
N ASN A 56 -6.42 1.26 -5.39
CA ASN A 56 -5.39 0.44 -6.02
C ASN A 56 -5.94 -0.91 -6.48
N LYS A 57 -6.72 -1.58 -5.63
CA LYS A 57 -7.38 -2.83 -5.98
C LYS A 57 -8.30 -2.65 -7.19
N SER A 58 -9.12 -1.60 -7.21
CA SER A 58 -10.00 -1.30 -8.34
C SER A 58 -9.22 -1.09 -9.64
N ARG A 59 -8.06 -0.40 -9.58
CA ARG A 59 -7.17 -0.24 -10.75
C ARG A 59 -6.67 -1.59 -11.27
N LEU A 60 -6.29 -2.51 -10.40
CA LEU A 60 -5.88 -3.87 -10.77
C LEU A 60 -7.05 -4.65 -11.37
N ASP A 61 -8.21 -4.64 -10.72
CA ASP A 61 -9.42 -5.32 -11.19
C ASP A 61 -9.80 -4.90 -12.62
N ASN A 62 -9.64 -3.61 -12.95
CA ASN A 62 -9.98 -3.04 -14.26
C ASN A 62 -9.06 -3.50 -15.42
N VAL A 63 -7.88 -4.04 -15.12
CA VAL A 63 -6.89 -4.48 -16.13
C VAL A 63 -6.59 -5.97 -16.10
N TYR A 64 -6.95 -6.66 -15.01
CA TYR A 64 -6.60 -8.06 -14.77
C TYR A 64 -7.07 -9.00 -15.89
N ASP A 65 -8.35 -8.91 -16.28
CA ASP A 65 -8.91 -9.75 -17.36
C ASP A 65 -8.24 -9.47 -18.71
N TYR A 66 -7.85 -8.21 -18.94
CA TYR A 66 -7.09 -7.84 -20.13
C TYR A 66 -5.69 -8.47 -20.11
N HIS A 67 -5.01 -8.50 -18.96
CA HIS A 67 -3.69 -9.12 -18.84
C HIS A 67 -3.74 -10.64 -18.97
N ILE A 68 -4.79 -11.30 -18.44
CA ILE A 68 -5.05 -12.73 -18.69
C ILE A 68 -5.21 -12.97 -20.19
N MET A 69 -6.11 -12.23 -20.84
CA MET A 69 -6.37 -12.37 -22.27
C MET A 69 -5.12 -12.10 -23.10
N LEU A 70 -4.32 -11.10 -22.72
CA LEU A 70 -3.07 -10.77 -23.40
C LEU A 70 -2.03 -11.89 -23.25
N ARG A 71 -1.83 -12.41 -22.04
CA ARG A 71 -0.96 -13.57 -21.77
C ARG A 71 -1.33 -14.74 -22.67
N ASP A 72 -2.60 -15.14 -22.66
CA ASP A 72 -3.09 -16.32 -23.39
C ASP A 72 -2.98 -16.12 -24.91
N SER A 73 -3.31 -14.91 -25.38
CA SER A 73 -3.22 -14.55 -26.81
C SER A 73 -1.80 -14.56 -27.31
N VAL A 74 -0.86 -14.03 -26.52
CA VAL A 74 0.57 -13.99 -26.87
C VAL A 74 1.17 -15.40 -26.85
N GLN A 75 0.88 -16.22 -25.85
CA GLN A 75 1.34 -17.62 -25.81
C GLN A 75 0.83 -18.41 -27.02
N SER A 76 -0.45 -18.26 -27.36
CA SER A 76 -1.05 -18.88 -28.54
C SER A 76 -0.45 -18.38 -29.86
N TYR A 77 -0.08 -17.09 -29.93
CA TYR A 77 0.60 -16.53 -31.11
C TYR A 77 2.00 -17.14 -31.26
N VAL A 78 2.77 -17.17 -30.17
CA VAL A 78 4.13 -17.74 -30.17
C VAL A 78 4.10 -19.20 -30.59
N ALA A 79 3.22 -20.03 -30.00
CA ALA A 79 3.10 -21.44 -30.34
C ALA A 79 2.83 -21.66 -31.84
N ARG A 80 1.90 -20.90 -32.43
CA ARG A 80 1.57 -21.00 -33.87
C ARG A 80 2.67 -20.47 -34.79
N SER A 81 3.43 -19.47 -34.34
CA SER A 81 4.55 -18.92 -35.12
C SER A 81 5.70 -19.92 -35.26
N TYR A 82 5.88 -20.83 -34.30
CA TYR A 82 6.87 -21.92 -34.41
C TYR A 82 6.45 -23.02 -35.40
N GLU A 83 5.15 -23.15 -35.69
CA GLU A 83 4.60 -24.16 -36.59
C GLU A 83 4.46 -23.67 -38.05
N ALA A 84 4.50 -22.35 -38.28
CA ALA A 84 4.29 -21.74 -39.58
C ALA A 84 5.60 -21.41 -40.30
N ASP A 85 5.63 -21.59 -41.63
CA ASP A 85 6.74 -21.20 -42.51
C ASP A 85 7.11 -19.71 -42.29
N SER A 86 8.38 -19.47 -41.94
CA SER A 86 8.96 -18.18 -41.52
C SER A 86 8.99 -17.12 -42.62
N SER A 87 8.49 -17.46 -43.81
CA SER A 87 8.38 -16.59 -44.99
C SER A 87 7.22 -15.58 -44.93
N LYS A 88 6.27 -15.71 -44.00
CA LYS A 88 5.11 -14.81 -43.89
C LYS A 88 5.39 -13.66 -42.93
N THR A 89 5.31 -12.44 -43.45
CA THR A 89 5.48 -11.20 -42.68
C THR A 89 4.50 -11.18 -41.49
N PRO A 90 4.98 -11.11 -40.24
CA PRO A 90 4.10 -11.13 -39.08
C PRO A 90 3.21 -9.89 -39.07
N ARG A 91 1.89 -10.11 -39.16
CA ARG A 91 0.91 -9.03 -39.04
C ARG A 91 0.76 -8.63 -37.58
N LYS A 92 0.75 -7.32 -37.31
CA LYS A 92 0.48 -6.77 -35.98
C LYS A 92 -0.76 -7.45 -35.38
N PRO A 93 -0.64 -8.09 -34.19
CA PRO A 93 -1.77 -8.76 -33.58
C PRO A 93 -2.85 -7.75 -33.17
N LYS A 94 -4.10 -8.00 -33.60
CA LYS A 94 -5.26 -7.13 -33.29
C LYS A 94 -5.65 -7.13 -31.81
N PHE A 95 -5.18 -8.11 -31.04
CA PHE A 95 -5.50 -8.24 -29.61
C PHE A 95 -4.72 -7.27 -28.73
N PHE A 96 -3.56 -6.78 -29.18
CA PHE A 96 -2.67 -5.96 -28.36
C PHE A 96 -3.14 -4.50 -28.32
N LYS A 97 -3.47 -4.02 -27.11
CA LYS A 97 -3.94 -2.64 -26.84
C LYS A 97 -2.96 -1.87 -25.94
N GLY A 98 -1.67 -2.19 -26.04
CA GLY A 98 -0.63 -1.68 -25.13
C GLY A 98 -0.52 -2.55 -23.87
N ILE A 99 0.47 -2.28 -23.02
CA ILE A 99 0.67 -3.15 -21.86
C ILE A 99 -0.36 -2.90 -20.77
N ARG A 100 -0.80 -1.64 -20.58
CA ARG A 100 -1.87 -1.24 -19.64
C ARG A 100 -1.60 -1.58 -18.16
N MET A 101 -0.33 -1.66 -17.76
CA MET A 101 0.04 -1.57 -16.35
C MET A 101 0.13 -0.10 -15.92
N PHE A 102 -0.22 0.17 -14.67
CA PHE A 102 -0.18 1.49 -14.06
C PHE A 102 0.48 1.40 -12.67
N PRO A 103 1.22 2.43 -12.23
CA PRO A 103 1.74 2.46 -10.88
C PRO A 103 0.59 2.59 -9.87
N LEU A 104 0.73 1.87 -8.75
CA LEU A 104 -0.18 1.90 -7.60
C LEU A 104 0.28 2.96 -6.59
N MET A 105 -0.69 3.59 -5.92
CA MET A 105 -0.46 4.69 -4.98
C MET A 105 -0.01 4.19 -3.60
N ASP A 106 0.90 4.91 -2.96
CA ASP A 106 1.39 4.64 -1.60
C ASP A 106 1.40 5.88 -0.69
N SER A 107 0.75 6.95 -1.13
CA SER A 107 0.70 8.25 -0.44
C SER A 107 0.19 8.18 1.00
N ALA A 108 -0.89 7.43 1.27
CA ALA A 108 -1.46 7.31 2.60
C ALA A 108 -0.51 6.54 3.52
N TYR A 109 0.02 5.42 3.04
CA TYR A 109 0.99 4.60 3.75
C TYR A 109 2.30 5.36 4.06
N GLU A 110 2.87 6.05 3.08
CA GLU A 110 4.07 6.86 3.26
C GLU A 110 3.83 7.98 4.27
N THR A 111 2.70 8.69 4.14
CA THR A 111 2.34 9.76 5.08
C THR A 111 2.19 9.23 6.50
N GLY A 112 1.50 8.11 6.71
CA GLY A 112 1.33 7.51 8.02
C GLY A 112 2.63 7.01 8.65
N THR A 113 3.55 6.50 7.80
CA THR A 113 4.89 6.09 8.24
C THR A 113 5.74 7.30 8.64
N GLN A 114 5.75 8.37 7.83
CA GLN A 114 6.55 9.58 8.07
C GLN A 114 6.06 10.38 9.28
N THR A 115 4.74 10.46 9.47
CA THR A 115 4.13 11.18 10.60
C THR A 115 4.08 10.35 11.88
N GLY A 116 4.41 9.06 11.79
CA GLY A 116 4.36 8.13 12.92
C GLY A 116 2.95 7.71 13.34
N LEU A 117 1.91 8.06 12.57
CA LEU A 117 0.52 7.62 12.81
C LEU A 117 0.39 6.10 12.73
N ILE A 118 1.25 5.43 11.96
CA ILE A 118 1.31 3.97 11.91
C ILE A 118 1.60 3.33 13.28
N ASN A 119 2.23 4.05 14.21
CA ASN A 119 2.52 3.56 15.56
C ASN A 119 1.29 3.51 16.47
N GLY A 120 0.16 4.11 16.04
CA GLY A 120 -1.13 3.96 16.71
C GLY A 120 -1.79 2.60 16.47
N LEU A 121 -1.26 1.81 15.53
CA LEU A 121 -1.77 0.47 15.20
C LEU A 121 -1.06 -0.62 16.01
N SER A 122 -1.71 -1.78 16.12
CA SER A 122 -1.10 -2.96 16.70
C SER A 122 0.01 -3.53 15.80
N LEU A 123 1.00 -4.19 16.40
CA LEU A 123 2.13 -4.78 15.67
C LEU A 123 1.70 -5.74 14.52
N PRO A 124 0.71 -6.64 14.70
CA PRO A 124 0.22 -7.48 13.60
C PRO A 124 -0.29 -6.68 12.40
N GLN A 125 -1.01 -5.57 12.63
CA GLN A 125 -1.50 -4.73 11.55
C GLN A 125 -0.37 -4.03 10.81
N ILE A 126 0.59 -3.47 11.56
CA ILE A 126 1.78 -2.84 10.97
C ILE A 126 2.51 -3.85 10.07
N GLN A 127 2.66 -5.10 10.52
CA GLN A 127 3.29 -6.16 9.73
C GLN A 127 2.53 -6.47 8.45
N GLN A 128 1.20 -6.58 8.50
CA GLN A 128 0.36 -6.85 7.33
C GLN A 128 0.37 -5.70 6.32
N ILE A 129 0.24 -4.45 6.81
CA ILE A 129 0.35 -3.25 5.97
C ILE A 129 1.71 -3.27 5.27
N ASN A 130 2.81 -3.43 6.03
CA ASN A 130 4.15 -3.46 5.47
C ASN A 130 4.33 -4.58 4.42
N GLN A 131 3.75 -5.76 4.66
CA GLN A 131 3.80 -6.87 3.71
C GLN A 131 3.10 -6.51 2.40
N VAL A 132 1.89 -5.97 2.46
CA VAL A 132 1.11 -5.54 1.29
C VAL A 132 1.85 -4.46 0.51
N TYR A 133 2.33 -3.42 1.17
CA TYR A 133 3.05 -2.32 0.50
C TYR A 133 4.42 -2.74 -0.02
N THR A 134 5.04 -3.76 0.58
CA THR A 134 6.24 -4.38 0.02
C THR A 134 5.94 -5.10 -1.30
N LEU A 135 4.86 -5.88 -1.36
CA LEU A 135 4.41 -6.52 -2.61
C LEU A 135 4.03 -5.49 -3.67
N GLN A 136 3.32 -4.43 -3.28
CA GLN A 136 2.99 -3.31 -4.16
C GLN A 136 4.24 -2.64 -4.73
N LYS A 137 5.25 -2.39 -3.90
CA LYS A 137 6.53 -1.82 -4.34
C LYS A 137 7.23 -2.72 -5.35
N PHE A 138 7.21 -4.04 -5.15
CA PHE A 138 7.74 -4.99 -6.13
C PHE A 138 6.95 -4.95 -7.45
N TYR A 139 5.62 -4.87 -7.39
CA TYR A 139 4.78 -4.72 -8.58
C TYR A 139 5.08 -3.41 -9.33
N ASN A 140 5.20 -2.28 -8.64
CA ASN A 140 5.55 -0.99 -9.24
C ASN A 140 6.96 -1.03 -9.88
N GLY A 141 7.94 -1.65 -9.21
CA GLY A 141 9.27 -1.86 -9.81
C GLY A 141 9.24 -2.76 -11.05
N TYR A 142 8.36 -3.76 -11.08
CA TYR A 142 8.15 -4.60 -12.26
C TYR A 142 7.52 -3.81 -13.41
N HIS A 143 6.53 -2.96 -13.13
CA HIS A 143 5.94 -2.03 -14.10
C HIS A 143 7.03 -1.19 -14.79
N ASP A 144 7.94 -0.58 -14.02
CA ASP A 144 8.98 0.30 -14.56
C ASP A 144 9.97 -0.45 -15.44
N ASN A 145 10.41 -1.64 -14.99
CA ASN A 145 11.27 -2.53 -15.76
C ASN A 145 10.62 -2.96 -17.07
N MET A 146 9.34 -3.30 -17.02
CA MET A 146 8.61 -3.77 -18.18
C MET A 146 8.35 -2.63 -19.18
N MET A 147 8.02 -1.42 -18.70
CA MET A 147 7.86 -0.25 -19.56
C MET A 147 9.18 0.12 -20.24
N THR A 148 10.30 0.10 -19.48
CA THR A 148 11.65 0.30 -20.02
C THR A 148 12.00 -0.77 -21.06
N GLY A 149 11.74 -2.04 -20.74
CA GLY A 149 11.97 -3.17 -21.64
C GLY A 149 11.18 -3.05 -22.94
N PHE A 150 9.94 -2.58 -22.88
CA PHE A 150 9.08 -2.35 -24.03
C PHE A 150 9.50 -1.14 -24.85
N MET A 151 9.84 -0.01 -24.23
CA MET A 151 10.32 1.20 -24.93
C MET A 151 11.65 0.97 -25.65
N ASN A 152 12.48 0.06 -25.13
CA ASN A 152 13.73 -0.34 -25.77
C ASN A 152 13.53 -1.30 -26.97
N GLN A 153 12.31 -1.78 -27.21
CA GLN A 153 11.96 -2.46 -28.45
C GLN A 153 11.46 -1.43 -29.46
N ASP A 154 11.84 -1.55 -30.74
CA ASP A 154 11.12 -0.90 -31.83
C ASP A 154 10.01 -1.86 -32.33
N PRO A 155 8.74 -1.66 -31.94
CA PRO A 155 7.66 -2.59 -32.28
C PRO A 155 7.34 -2.58 -33.78
N LEU A 156 7.82 -1.57 -34.52
CA LEU A 156 7.64 -1.46 -35.96
C LEU A 156 8.69 -2.28 -36.72
N GLN A 157 9.83 -2.61 -36.09
CA GLN A 157 10.91 -3.36 -36.71
C GLN A 157 10.96 -4.82 -36.29
N ASP A 158 10.62 -5.16 -35.03
CA ASP A 158 10.75 -6.52 -34.51
C ASP A 158 9.56 -6.92 -33.60
N ILE A 159 8.42 -7.17 -34.25
CA ILE A 159 7.19 -7.59 -33.57
C ILE A 159 7.36 -8.95 -32.85
N ASP A 160 8.20 -9.84 -33.38
CA ASP A 160 8.42 -11.16 -32.78
C ASP A 160 9.17 -11.05 -31.45
N ARG A 161 10.14 -10.14 -31.35
CA ARG A 161 10.82 -9.85 -30.08
C ARG A 161 9.88 -9.22 -29.06
N VAL A 162 8.99 -8.31 -29.47
CA VAL A 162 7.95 -7.76 -28.59
C VAL A 162 7.02 -8.86 -28.09
N VAL A 163 6.54 -9.74 -28.98
CA VAL A 163 5.66 -10.85 -28.62
C VAL A 163 6.35 -11.83 -27.68
N ARG A 164 7.61 -12.21 -27.93
CA ARG A 164 8.38 -13.08 -27.03
C ARG A 164 8.60 -12.45 -25.65
N PHE A 165 8.91 -11.15 -25.61
CA PHE A 165 9.02 -10.40 -24.37
C PHE A 165 7.70 -10.46 -23.57
N LEU A 166 6.57 -10.15 -24.22
CA LEU A 166 5.25 -10.24 -23.59
C LEU A 166 4.90 -11.66 -23.14
N ALA A 167 5.30 -12.69 -23.89
CA ALA A 167 5.00 -14.10 -23.55
C ALA A 167 5.61 -14.50 -22.20
N ILE A 168 6.82 -14.03 -21.96
CA ILE A 168 7.57 -14.28 -20.72
C ILE A 168 6.97 -13.39 -19.61
N SER A 169 6.88 -12.08 -19.85
CA SER A 169 6.54 -11.11 -18.80
C SER A 169 5.08 -11.17 -18.35
N MET A 170 4.11 -11.39 -19.25
CA MET A 170 2.69 -11.33 -18.89
C MET A 170 2.25 -12.44 -17.94
N THR A 171 2.96 -13.57 -17.92
CA THR A 171 2.69 -14.62 -16.94
C THR A 171 2.97 -14.12 -15.53
N ASP A 172 4.12 -13.46 -15.32
CA ASP A 172 4.49 -12.89 -14.03
C ASP A 172 3.54 -11.76 -13.63
N VAL A 173 3.16 -10.89 -14.57
CA VAL A 173 2.19 -9.80 -14.31
C VAL A 173 0.90 -10.37 -13.71
N VAL A 174 0.29 -11.36 -14.38
CA VAL A 174 -0.97 -11.94 -13.92
C VAL A 174 -0.83 -12.59 -12.54
N LEU A 175 0.27 -13.30 -12.28
CA LEU A 175 0.50 -13.93 -10.98
C LEU A 175 0.67 -12.88 -9.86
N ARG A 176 1.43 -11.82 -10.11
CA ARG A 176 1.65 -10.73 -9.14
C ARG A 176 0.38 -9.94 -8.87
N GLU A 177 -0.41 -9.65 -9.89
CA GLU A 177 -1.70 -8.99 -9.73
C GLU A 177 -2.66 -9.84 -8.91
N GLN A 178 -2.72 -11.15 -9.17
CA GLN A 178 -3.55 -12.06 -8.39
C GLN A 178 -3.13 -12.11 -6.91
N GLU A 179 -1.83 -12.24 -6.65
CA GLU A 179 -1.26 -12.23 -5.30
C GLU A 179 -1.61 -10.92 -4.57
N LEU A 180 -1.32 -9.78 -5.20
CA LEU A 180 -1.53 -8.46 -4.60
C LEU A 180 -3.02 -8.16 -4.36
N ARG A 181 -3.91 -8.54 -5.29
CA ARG A 181 -5.36 -8.41 -5.10
C ARG A 181 -5.85 -9.21 -3.90
N GLY A 182 -5.39 -10.46 -3.75
CA GLY A 182 -5.73 -11.30 -2.60
C GLY A 182 -5.24 -10.72 -1.27
N GLN A 183 -4.04 -10.12 -1.27
CA GLN A 183 -3.47 -9.46 -0.09
C GLN A 183 -4.21 -8.16 0.26
N TYR A 184 -4.68 -7.40 -0.73
CA TYR A 184 -5.57 -6.26 -0.50
C TYR A 184 -6.92 -6.68 0.10
N ASP A 185 -7.54 -7.75 -0.41
CA ASP A 185 -8.79 -8.28 0.15
C ASP A 185 -8.64 -8.67 1.63
N GLN A 186 -7.52 -9.32 1.96
CA GLN A 186 -7.21 -9.65 3.34
C GLN A 186 -7.03 -8.39 4.18
N LEU A 187 -6.17 -7.46 3.77
CA LEU A 187 -5.89 -6.24 4.53
C LEU A 187 -7.16 -5.40 4.78
N LEU A 188 -7.99 -5.20 3.75
CA LEU A 188 -9.24 -4.46 3.88
C LEU A 188 -10.17 -5.09 4.91
N LYS A 189 -10.31 -6.42 4.88
CA LYS A 189 -11.14 -7.16 5.85
C LYS A 189 -10.63 -7.00 7.28
N GLU A 190 -9.32 -6.87 7.48
CA GLU A 190 -8.73 -6.68 8.80
C GLU A 190 -8.90 -5.25 9.30
N LEU A 191 -8.60 -4.24 8.46
CA LEU A 191 -8.74 -2.84 8.83
C LEU A 191 -10.21 -2.42 9.07
N GLN A 192 -11.15 -2.93 8.27
CA GLN A 192 -12.57 -2.60 8.43
C GLN A 192 -13.19 -3.18 9.70
N LYS A 193 -12.64 -4.25 10.27
CA LYS A 193 -13.13 -4.81 11.54
C LYS A 193 -12.84 -3.91 12.73
N GLU A 194 -11.86 -3.02 12.63
CA GLU A 194 -11.49 -2.15 13.74
C GLU A 194 -12.24 -0.82 13.74
N LEU A 195 -12.77 -0.41 12.59
CA LEU A 195 -13.64 0.76 12.49
C LEU A 195 -15.09 0.48 12.94
N ASN A 196 -15.46 -0.78 13.16
CA ASN A 196 -16.79 -1.22 13.61
C ASN A 196 -16.76 -1.73 15.04
#